data_AF-A0A937XIW8-F1
#
_entry.id   AF-A0A937XIW8-F1
#
_cell.length_a   1.000
_cell.length_b   1.000
_cell.length_c   1.000
_cell.angle_alpha   90.00
_cell.angle_beta   90.00
_cell.angle_gamma   90.00
#
_symmetry.space_group_name_H-M   'P 1'
#
loop_
_entity.id
_entity.type
_entity.pdbx_description
1 polymer ?
#
loop_
_entity_poly.entity_id
_entity_poly.type
_entity_poly.pdbx_seq_one_letter_code
_entity_poly.pdbx_strand_id
1 'polypeptide(L)'
;MVSKTSMNCGQVRRLLPPFLDEELSGGMRQKIASHLASCPTCRTEVEALKADMGLLEQVGTPEVSPFLVTRVMAEIRQRENRSPQGFARLVRGLAAALVVAVSIGAGVFFGSGLAQASSTVAANSIEAEVSYVESSAADMYRLMSGGD
;
A
#
# COMPACT_ATOMS: atom_id res chain seq x y z
N MET A 1 2.60 -20.25 57.49
CA MET A 1 1.80 -21.46 57.17
C MET A 1 1.12 -21.25 55.83
N VAL A 2 1.66 -21.83 54.76
CA VAL A 2 1.08 -21.73 53.40
C VAL A 2 0.20 -22.96 53.22
N SER A 3 -1.11 -22.82 53.46
CA SER A 3 -2.06 -23.91 53.24
C SER A 3 -2.26 -24.13 51.75
N LYS A 4 -1.84 -25.32 51.31
CA LYS A 4 -1.82 -25.79 49.93
C LYS A 4 -3.23 -26.27 49.54
N THR A 5 -3.97 -25.44 48.80
CA THR A 5 -5.14 -25.87 48.01
C THR A 5 -5.13 -25.09 46.70
N SER A 6 -4.55 -25.71 45.66
CA SER A 6 -4.53 -25.38 44.21
C SER A 6 -4.26 -23.96 43.70
N MET A 7 -4.16 -22.92 44.53
CA MET A 7 -3.67 -21.58 44.14
C MET A 7 -2.89 -20.93 45.27
N ASN A 8 -1.80 -20.24 44.92
CA ASN A 8 -0.98 -19.51 45.90
C ASN A 8 -1.37 -18.01 45.95
N CYS A 9 -1.01 -17.35 47.06
CA CYS A 9 -1.34 -15.94 47.27
C CYS A 9 -0.80 -15.02 46.17
N GLY A 10 0.39 -15.32 45.62
CA GLY A 10 0.99 -14.52 44.55
C GLY A 10 0.18 -14.56 43.25
N GLN A 11 -0.40 -15.71 42.91
CA GLN A 11 -1.30 -15.85 41.77
C GLN A 11 -2.61 -15.10 42.00
N VAL A 12 -3.19 -15.24 43.20
CA VAL A 12 -4.45 -14.55 43.55
C VAL A 12 -4.27 -13.04 43.49
N ARG A 13 -3.21 -12.50 44.10
CA ARG A 13 -2.86 -11.06 44.06
C ARG A 13 -2.83 -10.49 42.65
N ARG A 14 -2.18 -11.20 41.71
CA ARG A 14 -2.10 -10.78 40.30
C ARG A 14 -3.45 -10.81 39.59
N LEU A 15 -4.36 -11.66 40.05
CA LEU A 15 -5.70 -11.83 39.47
C LEU A 15 -6.77 -11.01 40.20
N LEU A 16 -6.44 -10.24 41.24
CA LEU A 16 -7.42 -9.40 41.94
C LEU A 16 -8.01 -8.30 41.07
N PRO A 17 -7.25 -7.53 40.27
CA PRO A 17 -7.84 -6.53 39.38
C PRO A 17 -8.89 -7.10 38.40
N PRO A 18 -8.59 -8.10 37.56
CA PRO A 18 -9.60 -8.66 36.66
C PRO A 18 -10.72 -9.43 37.41
N PHE A 19 -10.48 -9.85 38.66
CA PHE A 19 -11.53 -10.40 39.51
C PHE A 19 -12.53 -9.32 39.96
N LEU A 20 -12.05 -8.13 40.30
CA LEU A 20 -12.87 -6.97 40.67
C LEU A 20 -13.63 -6.41 39.47
N ASP A 21 -13.00 -6.38 38.29
CA ASP A 21 -13.59 -5.91 37.03
C ASP A 21 -14.51 -6.94 36.36
N GLU A 22 -14.74 -8.09 37.00
CA GLU A 22 -15.59 -9.19 36.51
C GLU A 22 -15.16 -9.83 35.17
N GLU A 23 -13.89 -9.69 34.80
CA GLU A 23 -13.33 -10.18 33.53
C GLU A 23 -12.93 -11.65 33.55
N LEU A 24 -12.93 -12.29 34.74
CA LEU A 24 -12.51 -13.68 34.89
C LEU A 24 -13.62 -14.68 34.58
N SER A 25 -13.25 -15.77 33.91
CA SER A 25 -14.15 -16.92 33.69
C SER A 25 -14.64 -17.52 35.03
N GLY A 26 -15.85 -18.07 35.05
CA GLY A 26 -16.50 -18.56 36.27
C GLY A 26 -15.65 -19.57 37.07
N GLY A 27 -14.94 -20.47 36.38
CA GLY A 27 -14.04 -21.42 37.03
C GLY A 27 -12.82 -20.76 37.70
N MET A 28 -12.28 -19.70 37.11
CA MET A 28 -11.16 -18.94 37.71
C MET A 28 -11.66 -18.10 38.90
N ARG A 29 -12.80 -17.42 38.72
CA ARG A 29 -13.46 -16.63 39.77
C ARG A 29 -13.77 -17.48 41.01
N GLN A 30 -14.26 -18.71 40.83
CA GLN A 30 -14.57 -19.60 41.95
C GLN A 30 -13.33 -20.06 42.71
N LYS A 31 -12.21 -20.33 42.01
CA LYS A 31 -10.94 -20.68 42.69
C LYS A 31 -10.35 -19.49 43.46
N ILE A 32 -10.53 -18.26 42.98
CA ILE A 32 -10.13 -17.06 43.73
C ILE A 32 -11.03 -16.90 44.95
N ALA A 33 -12.35 -17.02 44.79
CA ALA A 33 -13.31 -16.92 45.89
C ALA A 33 -13.03 -17.95 47.00
N SER A 34 -12.71 -19.20 46.65
CA SER A 34 -12.34 -20.22 47.63
C SER A 34 -11.03 -19.89 48.37
N HIS A 35 -10.05 -19.30 47.67
CA HIS A 35 -8.83 -18.83 48.31
C HIS A 35 -9.10 -17.64 49.25
N LEU A 36 -9.92 -16.66 48.85
CA LEU A 36 -10.28 -15.52 49.70
C LEU A 36 -11.05 -15.96 50.96
N ALA A 37 -11.83 -17.04 50.88
CA ALA A 37 -12.52 -17.62 52.03
C ALA A 37 -11.56 -18.24 53.07
N SER A 38 -10.36 -18.67 52.65
CA SER A 38 -9.39 -19.38 53.49
C SER A 38 -8.13 -18.56 53.83
N CYS A 39 -7.83 -17.50 53.08
CA CYS A 39 -6.64 -16.68 53.27
C CYS A 39 -7.00 -15.25 53.73
N PRO A 40 -6.80 -14.91 55.02
CA PRO A 40 -7.12 -13.59 55.54
C PRO A 40 -6.27 -12.48 54.91
N THR A 41 -5.01 -12.76 54.54
CA THR A 41 -4.11 -11.78 53.90
C THR A 41 -4.60 -11.36 52.52
N CYS A 42 -5.03 -12.30 51.68
CA CYS A 42 -5.57 -11.97 50.37
C CYS A 42 -6.94 -11.28 50.48
N ARG A 43 -7.72 -11.58 51.52
CA ARG A 43 -8.99 -10.88 51.80
C ARG A 43 -8.75 -9.42 52.15
N THR A 44 -7.79 -9.12 53.04
CA THR A 44 -7.45 -7.73 53.40
C THR A 44 -6.97 -6.93 52.20
N GLU A 45 -6.29 -7.57 51.25
CA GLU A 45 -5.85 -6.90 50.03
C GLU A 45 -7.00 -6.57 49.09
N VAL A 46 -7.93 -7.50 48.88
CA VAL A 46 -9.15 -7.23 48.11
C VAL A 46 -9.97 -6.10 48.72
N GLU A 47 -10.11 -6.08 50.04
CA GLU A 47 -10.82 -5.02 50.75
C GLU A 47 -10.13 -3.66 50.59
N ALA A 48 -8.80 -3.61 50.67
CA ALA A 48 -8.03 -2.40 50.41
C ALA A 48 -8.21 -1.89 48.97
N LEU A 49 -8.11 -2.76 47.96
CA LEU A 49 -8.35 -2.38 46.57
C LEU A 49 -9.77 -1.84 46.34
N LYS A 50 -10.78 -2.45 46.97
CA LYS A 50 -12.17 -1.97 46.89
C LYS A 50 -12.34 -0.60 47.55
N ALA A 51 -11.66 -0.36 48.67
CA ALA A 51 -11.68 0.94 49.33
C ALA A 51 -11.04 2.02 48.43
N ASP A 52 -9.90 1.71 47.81
CA ASP A 52 -9.24 2.61 46.86
C ASP A 52 -10.14 2.95 45.66
N MET A 53 -10.81 1.96 45.07
CA MET A 53 -11.79 2.17 44.00
C MET A 53 -12.95 3.08 44.45
N GLY A 54 -13.48 2.85 45.66
CA GLY A 54 -14.55 3.70 46.22
C GLY A 54 -14.11 5.13 46.49
N LEU A 55 -12.82 5.39 46.75
CA LEU A 55 -12.27 6.75 46.82
C LEU A 55 -12.21 7.41 45.43
N LEU A 56 -11.82 6.65 44.40
CA LEU A 56 -11.77 7.16 43.02
C LEU A 56 -13.16 7.49 42.49
N GLU A 57 -14.19 6.70 42.83
CA GLU A 57 -15.58 6.98 42.46
C GLU A 57 -16.08 8.32 43.03
N GLN A 58 -15.59 8.75 44.19
CA GLN A 58 -15.95 10.03 44.81
C GLN A 58 -15.38 11.26 44.09
N VAL A 59 -14.29 11.08 43.32
CA VAL A 59 -13.64 12.19 42.60
C VAL A 59 -14.52 12.71 41.46
N GLY A 60 -15.58 11.99 41.10
CA GLY A 60 -16.51 12.37 40.04
C GLY A 60 -15.92 12.14 38.66
N THR A 61 -16.78 11.78 37.71
CA THR A 61 -16.36 11.60 36.32
C THR A 61 -16.01 12.96 35.71
N PRO A 62 -14.80 13.15 35.16
CA PRO A 62 -14.47 14.40 34.48
C PRO A 62 -15.40 14.62 33.29
N GLU A 63 -15.76 15.88 33.04
CA GLU A 63 -16.59 16.22 31.88
C GLU A 63 -15.80 15.92 30.59
N VAL A 64 -16.32 14.98 29.79
CA VAL A 64 -15.68 14.56 28.54
C VAL A 64 -16.12 15.50 27.42
N SER A 65 -15.17 16.00 26.63
CA SER A 65 -15.48 16.84 25.47
C SER A 65 -16.42 16.12 24.49
N PRO A 66 -17.51 16.75 24.01
CA PRO A 66 -18.43 16.16 23.03
C PRO A 66 -17.76 15.67 21.74
N PHE A 67 -16.58 16.22 21.40
CA PHE A 67 -15.84 15.90 20.18
C PHE A 67 -14.79 14.81 20.36
N LEU A 68 -14.62 14.24 21.57
CA LEU A 68 -13.57 13.25 21.83
C LEU A 68 -13.72 12.03 20.93
N VAL A 69 -14.93 11.45 20.86
CA VAL A 69 -15.22 10.27 20.05
C VAL A 69 -14.95 10.56 18.57
N THR A 70 -15.43 11.70 18.06
CA THR A 70 -15.20 12.10 16.67
C THR A 70 -13.72 12.21 16.35
N ARG A 71 -12.93 12.84 17.24
CA ARG A 71 -11.49 13.03 17.05
C ARG A 71 -10.74 11.69 17.06
N VAL A 72 -11.05 10.81 18.01
CA VAL A 72 -10.45 9.47 18.11
C VAL A 72 -10.79 8.64 16.87
N MET A 73 -12.06 8.63 16.44
CA MET A 73 -12.48 7.87 15.27
C MET A 73 -11.88 8.42 13.96
N ALA A 74 -11.71 9.74 13.87
CA ALA A 74 -11.02 10.37 12.73
C ALA A 74 -9.55 9.92 12.65
N GLU A 75 -8.84 9.91 13.77
CA GLU A 75 -7.44 9.46 13.84
C GLU A 75 -7.30 7.97 13.49
N ILE A 76 -8.21 7.11 13.99
CA ILE A 76 -8.22 5.68 13.64
C ILE A 76 -8.39 5.50 12.13
N ARG A 77 -9.39 6.17 11.53
CA ARG A 77 -9.62 6.12 10.07
C ARG A 77 -8.46 6.67 9.27
N GLN A 78 -7.80 7.72 9.75
CA GLN A 78 -6.63 8.27 9.07
C GLN A 78 -5.47 7.27 9.06
N ARG A 79 -5.27 6.52 10.15
CA ARG A 79 -4.24 5.47 10.20
C ARG A 79 -4.55 4.30 9.29
N GLU A 80 -5.81 3.87 9.25
CA GLU A 80 -6.26 2.80 8.36
C GLU A 80 -6.19 3.22 6.89
N ASN A 81 -6.55 4.47 6.59
CA ASN A 81 -6.60 5.03 5.25
C ASN A 81 -5.29 5.70 4.81
N ARG A 82 -4.19 5.50 5.56
CA ARG A 82 -2.82 5.68 5.04
C ARG A 82 -2.57 4.58 4.01
N SER A 83 -3.29 4.64 2.88
CA SER A 83 -2.96 3.85 1.71
C SER A 83 -1.56 4.25 1.23
N PRO A 84 -0.81 3.33 0.60
CA PRO A 84 0.50 3.64 0.04
C PRO A 84 0.34 4.50 -1.23
N GLN A 85 -0.20 5.72 -1.08
CA GLN A 85 -0.39 6.67 -2.18
C GLN A 85 0.92 6.97 -2.92
N GLY A 86 2.08 6.81 -2.25
CA GLY A 86 3.39 6.89 -2.88
C GLY A 86 3.58 5.85 -3.99
N PHE A 87 3.22 4.58 -3.76
CA PHE A 87 3.38 3.52 -4.75
C PHE A 87 2.42 3.70 -5.93
N ALA A 88 1.17 4.08 -5.67
CA ALA A 88 0.20 4.37 -6.72
C ALA A 88 0.62 5.56 -7.61
N ARG A 89 1.25 6.60 -7.03
CA ARG A 89 1.80 7.73 -7.80
C ARG A 89 2.99 7.30 -8.66
N LEU A 90 3.89 6.46 -8.14
CA LEU A 90 5.02 5.93 -8.89
C LEU A 90 4.58 5.05 -10.06
N VAL A 91 3.62 4.14 -9.85
CA VAL A 91 3.08 3.28 -10.90
C VAL A 91 2.38 4.10 -11.99
N ARG A 92 1.61 5.12 -11.62
CA ARG A 92 1.00 6.06 -12.59
C ARG A 92 2.04 6.82 -13.41
N GLY A 93 3.11 7.30 -12.76
CA GLY A 93 4.22 7.97 -13.45
C GLY A 93 4.93 7.06 -14.44
N LEU A 94 5.23 5.82 -14.04
CA LEU A 94 5.83 4.80 -14.91
C LEU A 94 4.92 4.45 -16.09
N ALA A 95 3.63 4.24 -15.85
CA ALA A 95 2.67 3.93 -16.91
C ALA A 95 2.60 5.05 -17.96
N ALA A 96 2.55 6.32 -17.54
CA ALA A 96 2.57 7.46 -18.44
C ALA A 96 3.87 7.53 -19.26
N ALA A 97 5.02 7.33 -18.63
CA ALA A 97 6.32 7.33 -19.31
C ALA A 97 6.45 6.21 -20.35
N LEU A 98 5.95 5.01 -20.05
CA LEU A 98 5.94 3.87 -20.97
C LEU A 98 5.06 4.15 -22.20
N VAL A 99 3.88 4.74 -22.02
CA VAL A 99 3.00 5.10 -23.14
C VAL A 99 3.69 6.10 -24.09
N VAL A 100 4.38 7.10 -23.54
CA VAL A 100 5.14 8.08 -24.35
C VAL A 100 6.32 7.40 -25.06
N ALA A 101 7.08 6.55 -24.37
CA ALA A 101 8.22 5.86 -24.99
C ALA A 101 7.80 4.92 -26.12
N VAL A 102 6.71 4.15 -25.92
CA VAL A 102 6.17 3.23 -26.93
C VAL A 102 5.63 3.98 -28.15
N SER A 103 4.93 5.09 -27.94
CA SER A 103 4.40 5.90 -29.05
C SER A 103 5.51 6.54 -29.89
N ILE A 104 6.56 7.07 -29.26
CA ILE A 104 7.74 7.57 -29.98
C ILE A 104 8.45 6.44 -30.73
N GLY A 105 8.68 5.30 -30.06
CA GLY A 105 9.33 4.14 -30.66
C GLY A 105 8.58 3.59 -31.87
N ALA A 106 7.26 3.45 -31.78
CA ALA A 106 6.41 3.03 -32.89
C ALA A 106 6.47 4.03 -34.05
N GLY A 107 6.38 5.34 -33.77
CA GLY A 107 6.48 6.38 -34.79
C GLY A 107 7.79 6.32 -35.58
N VAL A 108 8.93 6.16 -34.89
CA VAL A 108 10.25 6.05 -35.52
C VAL A 108 10.35 4.76 -36.36
N PHE A 109 9.90 3.63 -35.81
CA PHE A 109 9.96 2.33 -36.49
C PHE A 109 9.15 2.34 -37.79
N PHE A 110 7.88 2.73 -37.74
CA PHE A 110 7.01 2.78 -38.92
C PHE A 110 7.40 3.90 -39.89
N GLY A 111 7.91 5.04 -39.40
CA GLY A 111 8.36 6.15 -40.25
C GLY A 111 9.60 5.83 -41.07
N SER A 112 10.56 5.07 -40.51
CA SER A 112 11.79 4.70 -41.21
C SER A 112 11.56 3.84 -42.47
N GLY A 113 10.53 2.99 -42.47
CA GLY A 113 10.15 2.19 -43.64
C GLY A 113 9.62 3.02 -44.81
N LEU A 114 8.85 4.08 -44.51
CA LEU A 114 8.36 5.02 -45.52
C LEU A 114 9.50 5.88 -46.10
N ALA A 115 10.51 6.22 -45.29
CA ALA A 115 11.69 6.96 -45.76
C ALA A 115 12.50 6.14 -46.79
N GLN A 116 12.70 4.85 -46.55
CA GLN A 116 13.39 3.98 -47.52
C GLN A 116 12.63 3.83 -48.84
N ALA A 117 11.31 3.65 -48.78
CA ALA A 117 10.47 3.59 -49.97
C ALA A 117 10.53 4.89 -50.80
N SER A 118 10.71 6.04 -50.15
CA SER A 118 10.86 7.33 -50.83
C SER A 118 12.22 7.45 -51.54
N SER A 119 13.29 6.97 -50.91
CA SER A 119 14.64 7.00 -51.50
C SER A 119 14.80 6.06 -52.69
N THR A 120 14.15 4.89 -52.69
CA THR A 120 14.20 3.96 -53.83
C THR A 120 13.44 4.50 -55.03
N VAL A 121 12.28 5.13 -54.82
CA VAL A 121 11.52 5.78 -55.91
C VAL A 121 12.30 6.96 -56.50
N ALA A 122 12.94 7.78 -55.67
CA ALA A 122 13.77 8.89 -56.14
C ALA A 122 15.02 8.43 -56.91
N ALA A 123 15.67 7.35 -56.47
CA ALA A 123 16.81 6.76 -57.18
C ALA A 123 16.40 6.18 -58.55
N ASN A 124 15.26 5.48 -58.61
CA ASN A 124 14.80 4.81 -59.83
C ASN A 124 14.31 5.80 -60.91
N SER A 125 13.77 6.97 -60.51
CA SER A 125 13.42 8.03 -61.48
C SER A 125 14.64 8.67 -62.14
N ILE A 126 15.78 8.77 -61.42
CA ILE A 126 17.01 9.35 -61.96
C ILE A 126 17.66 8.37 -62.96
N GLU A 127 17.65 7.07 -62.68
CA GLU A 127 18.16 6.06 -63.61
C GLU A 127 17.30 5.95 -64.88
N ALA A 128 15.98 6.10 -64.77
CA ALA A 128 15.07 6.09 -65.91
C ALA A 128 15.27 7.29 -66.85
N GLU A 129 15.56 8.48 -66.32
CA GLU A 129 15.83 9.67 -67.16
C GLU A 129 17.21 9.58 -67.85
N VAL A 130 18.24 9.06 -67.18
CA VAL A 130 19.59 8.92 -67.77
C VAL A 130 19.61 7.86 -68.89
N SER A 131 18.93 6.73 -68.69
CA SER A 131 18.79 5.67 -69.71
C SER A 131 18.11 6.16 -71.00
N TYR A 132 17.11 7.04 -70.88
CA TYR A 132 16.38 7.57 -72.03
C TYR A 132 17.22 8.55 -72.86
N VAL A 133 18.00 9.41 -72.19
CA VAL A 133 18.87 10.39 -72.84
C VAL A 133 20.02 9.69 -73.60
N GLU A 134 20.57 8.61 -73.05
CA GLU A 134 21.66 7.86 -73.68
C GLU A 134 21.19 7.10 -74.94
N SER A 135 19.98 6.53 -74.91
CA SER A 135 19.35 5.91 -76.09
C SER A 135 19.04 6.93 -77.18
N SER A 136 18.53 8.11 -76.83
CA SER A 136 18.22 9.18 -77.79
C SER A 136 19.46 9.74 -78.47
N ALA A 137 20.55 9.93 -77.71
CA ALA A 137 21.83 10.38 -78.26
C ALA A 137 22.45 9.35 -79.23
N ALA A 138 22.33 8.05 -78.91
CA ALA A 138 22.84 6.98 -79.77
C ALA A 138 22.09 6.90 -81.12
N ASP A 139 20.77 7.10 -81.11
CA ASP A 139 19.97 7.09 -82.35
C ASP A 139 20.18 8.33 -83.20
N MET A 140 20.35 9.50 -82.59
CA MET A 140 20.72 10.72 -83.31
C MET A 140 22.08 10.58 -84.01
N TYR A 141 23.07 10.00 -83.33
CA TYR A 141 24.40 9.79 -83.91
C TYR A 141 24.35 8.82 -85.09
N ARG A 142 23.56 7.74 -85.00
CA ARG A 142 23.35 6.80 -86.11
C ARG A 142 22.68 7.43 -87.34
N LEU A 143 21.72 8.33 -87.13
CA LEU A 143 21.07 9.08 -88.21
C LEU A 143 22.03 10.05 -88.91
N MET A 144 22.97 10.63 -88.17
CA MET A 144 23.99 11.53 -88.74
C MET A 144 25.16 10.78 -89.40
N SER A 145 25.44 9.54 -89.00
CA SER A 145 26.57 8.75 -89.50
C SER A 145 26.21 7.73 -90.59
N GLY A 146 24.92 7.55 -90.91
CA GLY A 146 24.42 6.62 -91.93
C GLY A 146 23.92 7.33 -93.17
N GLY A 147 24.84 7.81 -94.00
CA GLY A 147 24.53 8.45 -95.28
C GLY A 147 25.51 7.99 -96.35
N ASP A 148 25.25 6.79 -96.89
CA ASP A 148 25.79 6.30 -98.15
C ASP A 148 24.63 5.97 -99.11
#